data_AF-A0A0B6Z499-F1
#
_entry.id   AF-A0A0B6Z499-F1
#
_cell.length_a   1.000
_cell.length_b   1.000
_cell.length_c   1.000
_cell.angle_alpha   90.00
_cell.angle_beta   90.00
_cell.angle_gamma   90.00
#
_symmetry.space_group_name_H-M   'P 1'
#
loop_
_entity.id
_entity.type
_entity.pdbx_description
1 polymer ?
#
loop_
_entity_poly.entity_id
_entity_poly.type
_entity_poly.pdbx_seq_one_letter_code
_entity_poly.pdbx_strand_id
1 'polypeptide(L)'
;AVCKVSGLINSRGFHSAVIVAGGFSKETGMTNNVLYLDSCTGSLRHLTKIPHLDQINFGMTVYQNQLYIVGGCFNDHMQEIAHPFG
;
A
#
# COMPACT_ATOMS: atom_id res chain seq x y z
N ALA A 1 1.44 -18.49 8.89
CA ALA A 1 0.35 -19.36 9.37
C ALA A 1 -0.75 -19.38 8.31
N VAL A 2 -1.18 -20.56 7.84
CA VAL A 2 -2.18 -20.68 6.77
C VAL A 2 -3.58 -20.68 7.40
N CYS A 3 -4.38 -19.64 7.14
CA CYS A 3 -5.77 -19.58 7.60
C CYS A 3 -6.66 -20.43 6.69
N LYS A 4 -7.37 -21.41 7.27
CA LYS A 4 -8.39 -22.20 6.58
C LYS A 4 -9.65 -21.34 6.36
N VAL A 5 -10.13 -21.28 5.13
CA VAL A 5 -11.42 -20.66 4.77
C VAL A 5 -12.39 -21.77 4.36
N SER A 6 -13.61 -21.75 4.89
CA SER A 6 -14.65 -22.76 4.62
C SER A 6 -15.34 -22.50 3.28
N GLY A 7 -14.97 -23.25 2.24
CA GLY A 7 -15.64 -23.26 0.94
C GLY A 7 -14.74 -23.80 -0.19
N LEU A 8 -15.34 -24.35 -1.25
CA LEU A 8 -14.65 -24.77 -2.49
C LEU A 8 -14.21 -23.54 -3.30
N ILE A 9 -13.28 -22.76 -2.77
CA ILE A 9 -12.63 -21.67 -3.49
C ILE A 9 -11.27 -22.19 -3.94
N ASN A 10 -11.00 -22.21 -5.24
CA ASN A 10 -9.67 -22.57 -5.75
C ASN A 10 -8.69 -21.44 -5.39
N SER A 11 -8.05 -21.55 -4.23
CA SER A 11 -7.06 -20.60 -3.74
C SER A 11 -5.66 -20.83 -4.31
N ARG A 12 -5.48 -21.79 -5.24
CA ARG A 12 -4.16 -22.03 -5.85
C ARG A 12 -3.70 -20.77 -6.58
N GLY A 13 -2.68 -20.12 -6.02
CA GLY A 13 -2.10 -18.88 -6.52
C GLY A 13 -2.46 -17.62 -5.72
N PHE A 14 -3.52 -17.64 -4.91
CA PHE A 14 -3.93 -16.49 -4.08
C PHE A 14 -3.43 -16.67 -2.64
N HIS A 15 -2.48 -15.85 -2.25
CA HIS A 15 -1.97 -15.76 -0.89
C HIS A 15 -2.27 -14.37 -0.33
N SER A 16 -2.60 -14.31 0.96
CA SER A 16 -2.71 -13.02 1.66
C SER A 16 -1.36 -12.32 1.64
N ALA A 17 -1.35 -11.05 1.26
CA ALA A 17 -0.16 -10.22 1.22
C ALA A 17 -0.41 -8.92 1.98
N VAL A 18 0.64 -8.38 2.60
CA VAL A 18 0.62 -7.04 3.16
C VAL A 18 1.05 -6.08 2.06
N ILE A 19 0.25 -5.04 1.84
CA ILE A 19 0.53 -3.98 0.87
C ILE A 19 0.94 -2.72 1.61
N VAL A 20 1.99 -2.07 1.12
CA VAL A 20 2.43 -0.75 1.56
C VAL A 20 2.33 0.16 0.34
N ALA A 21 1.47 1.17 0.38
CA ALA A 21 1.24 2.06 -0.75
C ALA A 21 1.55 3.50 -0.34
N GLY A 22 2.37 4.14 -1.18
CA GLY A 22 2.74 5.54 -1.10
C GLY A 22 3.43 5.96 0.20
N GLY A 23 3.13 7.18 0.65
CA GLY A 23 3.70 7.79 1.85
C GLY A 23 4.70 8.90 1.55
N PHE A 24 5.39 9.36 2.60
CA PHE A 24 6.35 10.46 2.56
C PHE A 24 7.66 10.06 3.23
N SER A 25 8.78 10.51 2.68
CA SER A 25 10.06 10.56 3.39
C SER A 25 10.67 11.95 3.28
N LYS A 26 11.50 12.32 4.27
CA LYS A 26 12.16 13.63 4.27
C LYS A 26 13.19 13.73 3.14
N GLU A 27 13.81 12.62 2.77
CA GLU A 27 14.91 12.57 1.79
C GLU A 27 14.40 12.47 0.36
N THR A 28 13.32 11.73 0.11
CA THR A 28 12.80 11.45 -1.23
C THR A 28 11.47 12.13 -1.53
N GLY A 29 10.85 12.77 -0.54
CA GLY A 29 9.52 13.36 -0.66
C GLY A 29 8.41 12.31 -0.73
N MET A 30 7.31 12.69 -1.39
CA MET A 30 6.15 11.82 -1.58
C MET A 30 6.46 10.69 -2.56
N THR A 31 5.81 9.55 -2.37
CA THR A 31 5.90 8.43 -3.31
C THR A 31 4.53 7.84 -3.56
N ASN A 32 4.31 7.35 -4.77
CA ASN A 32 3.17 6.51 -5.13
C ASN A 32 3.55 5.03 -5.29
N ASN A 33 4.73 4.61 -4.83
CA ASN A 33 5.15 3.22 -4.95
C ASN A 33 4.20 2.32 -4.13
N VAL A 34 3.78 1.22 -4.74
CA VAL A 34 3.01 0.15 -4.11
C VAL A 34 3.93 -1.06 -3.99
N LEU A 35 4.19 -1.45 -2.76
CA LEU A 35 5.04 -2.57 -2.39
C LEU A 35 4.18 -3.68 -1.79
N TYR A 36 4.65 -4.92 -1.90
CA TYR A 36 4.11 -6.04 -1.14
C TYR A 36 5.20 -6.69 -0.30
N LEU A 37 4.82 -7.22 0.87
CA LEU A 37 5.71 -8.01 1.71
C LEU A 37 5.76 -9.45 1.17
N ASP A 38 6.91 -9.86 0.64
CA ASP A 38 7.14 -11.26 0.28
C ASP A 38 7.18 -12.11 1.56
N SER A 39 6.21 -13.01 1.72
CA SER A 39 6.08 -13.85 2.92
C SER A 39 7.21 -14.87 3.09
N CYS A 40 7.93 -15.19 2.01
CA CYS A 40 9.03 -16.15 2.03
C CYS A 40 10.34 -15.49 2.43
N THR A 41 10.62 -14.28 1.93
CA THR A 41 11.87 -13.57 2.23
C THR A 41 11.75 -12.51 3.31
N GLY A 42 10.52 -12.15 3.71
CA GLY A 42 10.25 -11.07 4.66
C GLY A 42 10.64 -9.69 4.13
N SER A 43 10.82 -9.54 2.81
CA SER A 43 11.32 -8.32 2.18
C SER A 43 10.19 -7.61 1.43
N LEU A 44 10.20 -6.28 1.48
CA LEU A 44 9.31 -5.48 0.63
C LEU A 44 9.79 -5.54 -0.82
N ARG A 45 8.86 -5.81 -1.74
CA ARG A 45 9.11 -5.86 -3.18
C ARG A 45 8.16 -4.93 -3.90
N HIS A 46 8.67 -4.30 -4.95
CA HIS A 46 7.86 -3.41 -5.78
C HIS A 46 6.78 -4.21 -6.52
N LEU A 47 5.52 -3.77 -6.38
CA LEU A 47 4.37 -4.33 -7.08
C LEU A 47 4.00 -3.47 -8.28
N THR A 48 3.74 -2.18 -8.04
CA THR A 48 3.30 -1.20 -9.06
C THR A 48 3.42 0.22 -8.49
N LYS A 49 2.95 1.23 -9.22
CA LYS A 49 2.82 2.62 -8.77
C LYS A 49 1.38 3.10 -8.95
N ILE A 50 0.88 3.95 -8.06
CA ILE A 50 -0.41 4.64 -8.23
C ILE A 50 -0.30 5.50 -9.49
N PRO A 51 -1.18 5.34 -10.50
CA PRO A 51 -1.06 6.03 -11.79
C PRO A 51 -1.59 7.49 -11.71
N HIS A 52 -0.96 8.29 -10.86
CA HIS A 52 -1.25 9.71 -10.63
C HIS A 52 0.04 10.45 -10.25
N LEU A 53 -0.02 11.79 -10.12
CA LEU A 53 1.02 12.59 -9.46
C LEU A 53 1.29 12.03 -8.06
N ASP A 54 2.56 12.08 -7.63
CA ASP A 54 2.96 11.62 -6.28
C ASP A 54 2.15 12.38 -5.22
N GLN A 55 1.52 11.60 -4.32
CA GLN A 55 0.51 12.10 -3.40
C GLN A 55 0.55 11.37 -2.06
N ILE A 56 0.03 12.01 -1.02
CA ILE A 56 -0.10 11.48 0.35
C ILE A 56 -1.51 11.69 0.89
N ASN A 57 -1.79 11.21 2.10
CA ASN A 57 -3.08 11.38 2.78
C ASN A 57 -4.29 10.90 1.97
N PHE A 58 -4.12 9.84 1.19
CA PHE A 58 -5.21 9.16 0.49
C PHE A 58 -5.85 8.07 1.35
N GLY A 59 -7.11 7.78 1.10
CA GLY A 59 -7.78 6.61 1.63
C GLY A 59 -7.41 5.37 0.82
N MET A 60 -7.22 4.23 1.50
CA MET A 60 -6.92 2.94 0.87
C MET A 60 -7.89 1.88 1.39
N THR A 61 -8.45 1.07 0.50
CA THR A 61 -9.29 -0.07 0.87
C THR A 61 -9.15 -1.22 -0.12
N VAL A 62 -9.48 -2.43 0.31
CA VAL A 62 -9.53 -3.62 -0.55
C VAL A 62 -10.96 -4.11 -0.64
N TYR A 63 -11.49 -4.23 -1.85
CA TYR A 63 -12.81 -4.79 -2.10
C TYR A 63 -12.73 -5.79 -3.26
N GLN A 64 -13.25 -7.01 -3.06
CA GLN A 64 -13.20 -8.08 -4.06
C GLN A 64 -11.79 -8.32 -4.64
N ASN A 65 -10.78 -8.36 -3.77
CA ASN A 65 -9.36 -8.55 -4.12
C ASN A 65 -8.79 -7.50 -5.09
N GLN A 66 -9.39 -6.31 -5.11
CA GLN A 66 -8.90 -5.15 -5.83
C GLN A 66 -8.54 -4.05 -4.82
N LEU A 67 -7.37 -3.45 -5.01
CA LEU A 67 -6.90 -2.33 -4.21
C LEU A 67 -7.47 -1.03 -4.77
N TYR A 68 -8.18 -0.28 -3.93
CA TYR A 68 -8.73 1.03 -4.26
C TYR A 68 -8.01 2.11 -3.46
N ILE A 69 -7.73 3.22 -4.15
CA ILE A 69 -7.13 4.42 -3.58
C ILE A 69 -8.06 5.58 -3.93
N VAL A 70 -8.45 6.36 -2.91
CA VAL A 70 -9.45 7.41 -3.04
C VAL A 70 -8.93 8.70 -2.41
N GLY A 71 -9.08 9.81 -3.15
CA GLY A 71 -8.57 11.10 -2.73
C GLY A 71 -7.05 11.18 -2.77
N GLY A 72 -6.48 11.91 -1.83
CA GLY A 72 -5.06 12.20 -1.78
C GLY A 72 -4.76 13.69 -1.99
N CYS A 73 -3.53 14.04 -1.68
CA CYS A 73 -3.02 15.40 -1.63
C CYS A 73 -1.65 15.41 -2.32
N PHE A 74 -1.51 16.20 -3.38
CA PHE A 74 -0.30 16.27 -4.22
C PHE A 74 0.41 17.63 -4.15
N ASN A 75 0.02 18.49 -3.19
CA ASN A 75 0.50 19.86 -3.11
C ASN A 75 1.79 19.93 -2.27
N ASP A 76 2.93 20.20 -2.90
CA ASP A 76 4.27 20.29 -2.29
C ASP A 76 4.42 21.41 -1.23
N HIS A 77 3.42 22.28 -1.08
CA HIS A 77 3.39 23.34 -0.06
C HIS A 77 2.64 22.94 1.22
N MET A 78 2.19 21.69 1.34
CA MET A 78 1.67 21.18 2.60
C MET A 78 2.81 21.01 3.61
N GLN A 79 2.81 21.85 4.62
CA GLN A 79 3.66 21.68 5.78
C GLN A 79 3.06 20.55 6.63
N GLU A 80 3.49 19.31 6.38
CA GLU A 80 3.08 18.18 7.19
C GLU A 80 3.64 18.35 8.61
N ILE A 81 2.75 18.58 9.57
CA ILE A 81 3.11 18.56 11.00
C ILE A 81 3.21 17.09 11.40
N ALA A 82 4.37 16.50 11.16
CA ALA A 82 4.66 15.15 11.63
C ALA A 82 4.66 15.15 13.17
N HIS A 83 3.65 14.53 13.76
CA HIS A 83 3.58 14.39 15.21
C HIS A 83 4.68 13.43 15.68
N PRO A 84 5.44 13.74 16.74
CA PRO A 84 6.64 12.97 17.12
C PRO A 84 6.37 11.53 17.59
N PHE A 85 5.10 11.12 17.69
CA PHE A 85 4.72 9.81 18.24
C PHE A 85 4.17 8.81 17.23
N GLY A 86 3.90 9.21 15.99
CA GLY A 86 3.26 8.32 15.00
C GLY A 86 1.82 7.99 15.35
#